data_AF-A0A4Y3RMZ8-F1
#
_entry.id   AF-A0A4Y3RMZ8-F1
#
_cell.length_a   1.000
_cell.length_b   1.000
_cell.length_c   1.000
_cell.angle_alpha   90.00
_cell.angle_beta   90.00
_cell.angle_gamma   90.00
#
_symmetry.space_group_name_H-M   'P 1'
#
loop_
_entity.id
_entity.type
_entity.pdbx_description
1 polymer ?
#
loop_
_entity_poly.entity_id
_entity_poly.type
_entity_poly.pdbx_seq_one_letter_code
_entity_poly.pdbx_strand_id
1 'polypeptide(L)'
;MQFRSTGIRLASAVLAVTALGAGTLATAPAASAAGSASTNPHDYNGNGSTDVLARDADGVLWRDDLRDRPYYGLIRTETTTRVGAGWGAYKQIEAVGNVGGAAHGDLVAVDGSGVQWLYLAKGDGTFAPRLKVGPGWQGYNKIAGGSDLDGDNRSDLVATDSAGVLWFYKGTGSYAKPFGTRVRVGGGWQAYNHLTAVGNIAGTAAGDLVARDTSGVLWLYQGNGHGGFSTRVKIGAGWGAYSQLIGAGDVDNDGRPDLIAYGTSGEYGAHVYSSTGNTTAPFTRRTTDLYKYQGDNYSSVA
;
A
#
# COMPACT_ATOMS: atom_id res chain seq x y z
N MET A 1 -44.87 -39.99 -0.50
CA MET A 1 -44.88 -38.53 -0.81
C MET A 1 -44.96 -37.79 0.50
N GLN A 2 -43.85 -37.57 1.22
CA GLN A 2 -42.74 -36.63 0.96
C GLN A 2 -43.07 -35.19 1.36
N PHE A 3 -42.12 -34.60 2.07
CA PHE A 3 -42.24 -33.59 3.12
C PHE A 3 -42.67 -32.17 2.71
N ARG A 4 -43.31 -31.53 3.71
CA ARG A 4 -43.53 -30.09 3.99
C ARG A 4 -42.56 -29.10 3.34
N SER A 5 -43.09 -27.98 2.79
CA SER A 5 -42.36 -26.72 2.65
C SER A 5 -43.06 -25.61 3.44
N THR A 6 -42.42 -25.12 4.48
CA THR A 6 -42.74 -23.88 5.20
C THR A 6 -42.21 -22.68 4.41
N GLY A 7 -43.09 -21.72 4.13
CA GLY A 7 -42.69 -20.41 3.61
C GLY A 7 -42.11 -19.52 4.71
N ILE A 8 -41.41 -18.47 4.29
CA ILE A 8 -41.33 -17.15 4.96
C ILE A 8 -40.95 -16.15 3.85
N ARG A 9 -41.83 -15.18 3.62
CA ARG A 9 -41.54 -13.91 2.94
C ARG A 9 -41.17 -12.91 4.03
N LEU A 10 -40.00 -12.31 3.98
CA LEU A 10 -39.66 -11.17 4.83
C LEU A 10 -39.94 -9.88 4.06
N ALA A 11 -40.93 -9.15 4.54
CA ALA A 11 -41.31 -7.82 4.09
C ALA A 11 -40.42 -6.77 4.75
N SER A 12 -40.14 -5.71 4.00
CA SER A 12 -39.43 -4.50 4.40
C SER A 12 -40.10 -3.83 5.61
N ALA A 13 -39.30 -3.49 6.63
CA ALA A 13 -39.73 -2.63 7.73
C ALA A 13 -39.11 -1.24 7.55
N VAL A 14 -39.97 -0.28 7.25
CA VAL A 14 -39.70 1.16 7.36
C VAL A 14 -39.94 1.54 8.82
N LEU A 15 -38.93 2.05 9.53
CA LEU A 15 -39.09 2.51 10.91
C LEU A 15 -39.33 4.02 10.93
N ALA A 16 -40.56 4.42 11.26
CA ALA A 16 -40.90 5.79 11.62
C ALA A 16 -40.58 6.01 13.11
N VAL A 17 -39.83 7.07 13.44
CA VAL A 17 -39.54 7.47 14.82
C VAL A 17 -40.58 8.50 15.26
N THR A 18 -41.40 8.15 16.25
CA THR A 18 -42.17 9.09 17.06
C THR A 18 -41.62 9.06 18.48
N ALA A 19 -41.10 10.19 18.95
CA ALA A 19 -40.58 10.36 20.30
C ALA A 19 -41.70 10.56 21.32
N LEU A 20 -41.55 10.00 22.53
CA LEU A 20 -42.03 10.52 23.83
C LEU A 20 -41.61 9.57 24.97
N GLY A 21 -41.02 10.12 26.05
CA GLY A 21 -40.93 9.44 27.35
C GLY A 21 -39.54 9.42 27.99
N ALA A 22 -39.31 10.32 28.96
CA ALA A 22 -38.12 10.35 29.79
C ALA A 22 -38.07 9.15 30.75
N GLY A 23 -37.06 8.30 30.59
CA GLY A 23 -36.70 7.23 31.51
C GLY A 23 -35.20 6.95 31.37
N THR A 24 -34.50 6.90 32.49
CA THR A 24 -33.05 6.65 32.55
C THR A 24 -32.70 5.32 31.88
N LEU A 25 -32.09 5.39 30.70
CA LEU A 25 -31.52 4.23 30.01
C LEU A 25 -30.29 3.77 30.79
N ALA A 26 -30.39 2.62 31.41
CA ALA A 26 -29.23 1.84 31.84
C ALA A 26 -28.29 1.70 30.63
N THR A 27 -27.03 2.10 30.82
CA THR A 27 -25.97 1.94 29.82
C THR A 27 -25.85 0.47 29.47
N ALA A 28 -26.31 0.09 28.27
CA ALA A 28 -25.88 -1.15 27.66
C ALA A 28 -24.35 -1.13 27.58
N PRO A 29 -23.65 -2.24 27.90
CA PRO A 29 -22.22 -2.30 27.71
C PRO A 29 -21.94 -2.03 26.23
N ALA A 30 -21.01 -1.11 25.98
CA ALA A 30 -20.55 -0.78 24.64
C ALA A 30 -20.29 -2.09 23.90
N ALA A 31 -21.06 -2.35 22.84
CA ALA A 31 -20.66 -3.30 21.83
C ALA A 31 -19.28 -2.83 21.38
N SER A 32 -18.25 -3.62 21.70
CA SER A 32 -16.90 -3.39 21.22
C SER A 32 -17.01 -3.20 19.71
N ALA A 33 -16.68 -1.98 19.26
CA ALA A 33 -16.60 -1.67 17.85
C ALA A 33 -15.77 -2.79 17.20
N ALA A 34 -16.40 -3.51 16.26
CA ALA A 34 -15.64 -4.23 15.27
C ALA A 34 -14.68 -3.19 14.67
N GLY A 35 -13.38 -3.42 14.82
CA GLY A 35 -12.36 -2.51 14.31
C GLY A 35 -12.70 -2.17 12.88
N SER A 36 -12.67 -0.88 12.54
CA SER A 36 -12.71 -0.44 11.16
C SER A 36 -11.75 -1.34 10.40
N ALA A 37 -12.26 -2.15 9.47
CA ALA A 37 -11.39 -2.81 8.52
C ALA A 37 -10.51 -1.69 7.95
N SER A 38 -9.22 -1.72 8.27
CA SER A 38 -8.29 -0.75 7.69
C SER A 38 -8.40 -0.96 6.20
N THR A 39 -8.97 0.01 5.49
CA THR A 39 -9.09 -0.03 4.04
C THR A 39 -7.70 -0.36 3.50
N ASN A 40 -7.57 -1.49 2.82
CA ASN A 40 -6.31 -1.87 2.19
C ASN A 40 -5.87 -0.70 1.30
N PRO A 41 -4.69 -0.08 1.53
CA PRO A 41 -4.27 1.09 0.76
C PRO A 41 -4.07 0.78 -0.73
N HIS A 42 -4.06 -0.50 -1.09
CA HIS A 42 -3.98 -0.98 -2.45
C HIS A 42 -5.31 -1.50 -3.00
N ASP A 43 -6.45 -1.30 -2.32
CA ASP A 43 -7.77 -1.65 -2.86
C ASP A 43 -8.40 -0.42 -3.56
N TYR A 44 -8.07 -0.23 -4.84
CA TYR A 44 -8.49 0.95 -5.61
C TYR A 44 -9.92 0.82 -6.16
N ASN A 45 -10.45 -0.39 -6.26
CA ASN A 45 -11.80 -0.67 -6.78
C ASN A 45 -12.83 -1.00 -5.68
N GLY A 46 -12.41 -1.04 -4.41
CA GLY A 46 -13.25 -1.23 -3.25
C GLY A 46 -13.85 -2.63 -3.11
N ASN A 47 -13.27 -3.64 -3.76
CA ASN A 47 -13.79 -5.00 -3.74
C ASN A 47 -13.23 -5.84 -2.58
N GLY A 48 -12.29 -5.29 -1.80
CA GLY A 48 -11.64 -5.92 -0.67
C GLY A 48 -10.35 -6.69 -1.00
N SER A 49 -9.99 -6.84 -2.28
CA SER A 49 -8.70 -7.42 -2.67
C SER A 49 -7.63 -6.35 -2.88
N THR A 50 -6.37 -6.78 -2.76
CA THR A 50 -5.22 -5.98 -3.17
C THR A 50 -5.21 -5.82 -4.69
N ASP A 51 -5.11 -4.58 -5.17
CA ASP A 51 -4.71 -4.27 -6.54
C ASP A 51 -3.21 -3.95 -6.62
N VAL A 52 -2.56 -4.45 -7.67
CA VAL A 52 -1.19 -4.08 -8.02
C VAL A 52 -1.20 -3.23 -9.27
N LEU A 53 -0.45 -2.13 -9.29
CA LEU A 53 -0.35 -1.28 -10.46
C LEU A 53 0.90 -1.64 -11.26
N ALA A 54 0.75 -1.79 -12.56
CA ALA A 54 1.87 -2.12 -13.45
C ALA A 54 1.87 -1.19 -14.66
N ARG A 55 3.04 -0.67 -15.03
CA ARG A 55 3.22 0.20 -16.18
C ARG A 55 4.00 -0.53 -17.27
N ASP A 56 3.44 -0.60 -18.47
CA ASP A 56 4.13 -1.18 -19.63
C ASP A 56 5.12 -0.22 -20.30
N ALA A 57 5.85 -0.73 -21.29
CA ALA A 57 6.84 0.03 -22.05
C ALA A 57 6.25 1.20 -22.87
N ASP A 58 4.97 1.11 -23.25
CA ASP A 58 4.24 2.17 -23.94
C ASP A 58 3.72 3.26 -22.98
N GLY A 59 3.97 3.08 -21.68
CA GLY A 59 3.53 4.01 -20.65
C GLY A 59 2.03 3.94 -20.38
N VAL A 60 1.41 2.78 -20.60
CA VAL A 60 0.06 2.48 -20.13
C VAL A 60 0.15 1.92 -18.72
N LEU A 61 -0.71 2.44 -17.83
CA LEU A 61 -0.90 1.90 -16.49
C LEU A 61 -2.03 0.87 -16.51
N TRP A 62 -1.76 -0.25 -15.87
CA TRP A 62 -2.63 -1.39 -15.66
C TRP A 62 -2.85 -1.59 -14.18
N ARG A 63 -4.01 -2.13 -13.83
CA ARG A 63 -4.39 -2.55 -12.48
C ARG A 63 -4.65 -4.04 -12.50
N ASP A 64 -3.87 -4.79 -11.74
CA ASP A 64 -4.01 -6.22 -11.54
C ASP A 64 -4.70 -6.48 -10.20
N ASP A 65 -5.98 -6.82 -10.28
CA ASP A 65 -6.79 -7.19 -9.13
C ASP A 65 -6.39 -8.60 -8.68
N LEU A 66 -5.81 -8.72 -7.49
CA LEU A 66 -5.33 -10.00 -6.98
C LEU A 66 -6.45 -10.77 -6.30
N ARG A 67 -6.39 -12.10 -6.38
CA ARG A 67 -7.35 -12.94 -5.69
C ARG A 67 -6.97 -13.12 -4.22
N ASP A 68 -7.70 -12.45 -3.32
CA ASP A 68 -7.54 -12.49 -1.85
C ASP A 68 -7.79 -13.89 -1.23
N ARG A 69 -8.59 -14.72 -1.90
CA ARG A 69 -8.90 -16.11 -1.53
C ARG A 69 -8.25 -17.06 -2.53
N PRO A 70 -6.97 -17.40 -2.34
CA PRO A 70 -6.18 -18.09 -3.35
C PRO A 70 -6.75 -19.49 -3.65
N TYR A 71 -7.09 -19.74 -4.91
CA TYR A 71 -7.52 -21.06 -5.37
C TYR A 71 -6.31 -22.00 -5.40
N TYR A 72 -6.40 -23.15 -4.73
CA TYR A 72 -5.27 -24.06 -4.46
C TYR A 72 -4.08 -23.40 -3.71
N GLY A 73 -4.29 -22.33 -2.96
CA GLY A 73 -3.23 -21.64 -2.22
C GLY A 73 -2.28 -20.82 -3.10
N LEU A 74 -2.66 -20.55 -4.35
CA LEU A 74 -1.93 -19.72 -5.30
C LEU A 74 -2.42 -18.27 -5.30
N ILE A 75 -1.54 -17.31 -5.02
CA ILE A 75 -1.82 -15.88 -5.21
C ILE A 75 -1.64 -15.56 -6.70
N ARG A 76 -2.66 -14.95 -7.32
CA ARG A 76 -2.68 -14.68 -8.76
C ARG A 76 -3.53 -13.47 -9.10
N THR A 77 -3.31 -12.91 -10.28
CA THR A 77 -4.23 -11.94 -10.88
C THR A 77 -5.55 -12.62 -11.25
N GLU A 78 -6.65 -12.04 -10.79
CA GLU A 78 -8.01 -12.38 -11.22
C GLU A 78 -8.39 -11.57 -12.46
N THR A 79 -8.22 -10.25 -12.40
CA THR A 79 -8.56 -9.35 -13.51
C THR A 79 -7.44 -8.33 -13.73
N THR A 80 -6.98 -8.22 -14.97
CA THR A 80 -6.12 -7.11 -15.41
C THR A 80 -6.97 -6.06 -16.12
N THR A 81 -6.96 -4.83 -15.63
CA THR A 81 -7.73 -3.71 -16.18
C THR A 81 -6.81 -2.60 -16.63
N ARG A 82 -7.04 -2.04 -17.83
CA ARG A 82 -6.33 -0.86 -18.30
C ARG A 82 -6.83 0.38 -17.56
N VAL A 83 -5.94 1.07 -16.84
CA VAL A 83 -6.25 2.36 -16.20
C VAL A 83 -6.16 3.50 -17.21
N GLY A 84 -5.09 3.56 -18.00
CA GLY A 84 -4.93 4.61 -19.03
C GLY A 84 -3.51 4.75 -19.57
N ALA A 85 -3.33 5.57 -20.62
CA ALA A 85 -2.03 5.87 -21.21
C ALA A 85 -1.39 7.13 -20.61
N GLY A 86 -0.15 7.43 -21.01
CA GLY A 86 0.57 8.66 -20.66
C GLY A 86 1.38 8.59 -19.36
N TRP A 87 1.38 7.43 -18.69
CA TRP A 87 2.14 7.19 -17.47
C TRP A 87 3.64 7.03 -17.69
N GLY A 88 4.08 6.91 -18.95
CA GLY A 88 5.48 7.02 -19.34
C GLY A 88 6.09 8.41 -19.09
N ALA A 89 5.27 9.44 -18.86
CA ALA A 89 5.75 10.77 -18.47
C ALA A 89 6.33 10.85 -17.05
N TYR A 90 6.07 9.82 -16.23
CA TYR A 90 6.53 9.74 -14.84
C TYR A 90 7.80 8.91 -14.74
N LYS A 91 8.79 9.40 -13.99
CA LYS A 91 9.97 8.60 -13.67
C LYS A 91 9.74 7.67 -12.48
N GLN A 92 8.74 7.98 -11.66
CA GLN A 92 8.40 7.23 -10.45
C GLN A 92 6.91 7.35 -10.17
N ILE A 93 6.29 6.24 -9.75
CA ILE A 93 4.90 6.12 -9.32
C ILE A 93 4.95 5.36 -8.00
N GLU A 94 4.30 5.89 -6.97
CA GLU A 94 4.24 5.29 -5.64
C GLU A 94 2.78 5.22 -5.19
N ALA A 95 2.34 4.03 -4.80
CA ALA A 95 1.14 3.86 -3.99
C ALA A 95 1.44 4.36 -2.59
N VAL A 96 0.70 5.36 -2.12
CA VAL A 96 1.02 6.05 -0.85
C VAL A 96 -0.08 5.93 0.19
N GLY A 97 -1.12 5.13 -0.06
CA GLY A 97 -2.30 5.12 0.79
C GLY A 97 -3.00 6.49 0.79
N ASN A 98 -3.75 6.79 1.84
CA ASN A 98 -4.62 7.97 1.87
C ASN A 98 -3.88 9.24 2.35
N VAL A 99 -3.21 9.94 1.45
CA VAL A 99 -2.52 11.22 1.75
C VAL A 99 -3.37 12.45 1.40
N GLY A 100 -4.31 12.28 0.48
CA GLY A 100 -5.14 13.31 -0.12
C GLY A 100 -6.57 13.39 0.41
N GLY A 101 -6.98 12.44 1.24
CA GLY A 101 -8.31 12.40 1.87
C GLY A 101 -9.38 11.68 1.03
N ALA A 102 -8.99 10.91 0.01
CA ALA A 102 -9.93 10.06 -0.72
C ALA A 102 -10.42 8.89 0.16
N ALA A 103 -11.47 8.19 -0.26
CA ALA A 103 -11.95 7.02 0.48
C ALA A 103 -11.05 5.77 0.30
N HIS A 104 -10.26 5.75 -0.77
CA HIS A 104 -9.35 4.68 -1.15
C HIS A 104 -7.91 5.22 -1.21
N GLY A 105 -6.91 4.34 -1.34
CA GLY A 105 -5.51 4.76 -1.41
C GLY A 105 -5.21 5.65 -2.62
N ASP A 106 -4.40 6.67 -2.41
CA ASP A 106 -3.96 7.60 -3.44
C ASP A 106 -2.63 7.16 -4.06
N LEU A 107 -2.31 7.73 -5.23
CA LEU A 107 -0.96 7.64 -5.81
C LEU A 107 -0.28 9.00 -5.79
N VAL A 108 1.04 8.98 -5.63
CA VAL A 108 1.89 10.08 -6.08
C VAL A 108 2.75 9.64 -7.25
N ALA A 109 3.00 10.55 -8.17
CA ALA A 109 3.91 10.32 -9.27
C ALA A 109 4.82 11.53 -9.49
N VAL A 110 6.08 11.29 -9.84
CA VAL A 110 7.05 12.35 -10.15
C VAL A 110 7.31 12.36 -11.64
N ASP A 111 7.03 13.48 -12.29
CA ASP A 111 7.25 13.60 -13.74
C ASP A 111 8.73 13.81 -14.10
N GLY A 112 9.04 13.73 -15.40
CA GLY A 112 10.39 13.94 -15.91
C GLY A 112 10.99 15.32 -15.60
N SER A 113 10.17 16.32 -15.26
CA SER A 113 10.62 17.66 -14.85
C SER A 113 10.84 17.79 -13.33
N GLY A 114 10.52 16.75 -12.56
CA GLY A 114 10.64 16.74 -11.11
C GLY A 114 9.48 17.41 -10.39
N VAL A 115 8.31 17.52 -11.03
CA VAL A 115 7.07 17.90 -10.34
C VAL A 115 6.39 16.63 -9.81
N GLN A 116 6.01 16.66 -8.53
CA GLN A 116 5.15 15.63 -7.96
C GLN A 116 3.68 15.98 -8.19
N TRP A 117 2.93 14.95 -8.54
CA TRP A 117 1.51 14.96 -8.80
C TRP A 117 0.83 13.97 -7.86
N LEU A 118 -0.36 14.33 -7.38
CA LEU A 118 -1.26 13.49 -6.59
C LEU A 118 -2.41 13.02 -7.46
N TYR A 119 -2.75 11.75 -7.35
CA TYR A 119 -3.89 11.11 -7.99
C TYR A 119 -4.81 10.52 -6.93
N LEU A 120 -5.99 11.09 -6.78
CA LEU A 120 -6.99 10.58 -5.85
C LEU A 120 -7.70 9.38 -6.45
N ALA A 121 -7.78 8.28 -5.70
CA ALA A 121 -8.55 7.12 -6.15
C ALA A 121 -10.06 7.39 -6.08
N LYS A 122 -10.79 6.91 -7.08
CA LYS A 122 -12.25 7.08 -7.17
C LYS A 122 -13.03 5.93 -6.54
N GLY A 123 -12.37 4.82 -6.20
CA GLY A 123 -13.04 3.61 -5.71
C GLY A 123 -13.65 2.73 -6.81
N ASP A 124 -13.46 3.08 -8.08
CA ASP A 124 -13.83 2.26 -9.24
C ASP A 124 -12.59 1.65 -9.92
N GLY A 125 -11.44 1.71 -9.24
CA GLY A 125 -10.15 1.26 -9.73
C GLY A 125 -9.49 2.20 -10.75
N THR A 126 -9.97 3.44 -10.84
CA THR A 126 -9.34 4.51 -11.60
C THR A 126 -9.16 5.78 -10.75
N PHE A 127 -8.47 6.78 -11.30
CA PHE A 127 -8.04 7.99 -10.57
C PHE A 127 -8.69 9.26 -11.11
N ALA A 128 -8.86 10.25 -10.23
CA ALA A 128 -9.24 11.61 -10.59
C ALA A 128 -8.13 12.30 -11.41
N PRO A 129 -8.44 13.43 -12.10
CA PRO A 129 -7.40 14.26 -12.71
C PRO A 129 -6.31 14.63 -11.70
N ARG A 130 -5.04 14.58 -12.16
CA ARG A 130 -3.88 14.83 -11.31
C ARG A 130 -3.90 16.23 -10.69
N LEU A 131 -3.51 16.32 -9.44
CA LEU A 131 -3.33 17.56 -8.69
C LEU A 131 -1.85 17.85 -8.51
N LYS A 132 -1.43 19.09 -8.74
CA LYS A 132 -0.02 19.46 -8.60
C LYS A 132 0.33 19.60 -7.13
N VAL A 133 1.25 18.78 -6.62
CA VAL A 133 1.79 18.93 -5.27
C VAL A 133 2.87 20.01 -5.26
N GLY A 134 3.83 19.92 -6.19
CA GLY A 134 4.88 20.94 -6.33
C GLY A 134 6.12 20.47 -7.09
N PRO A 135 7.02 21.41 -7.46
CA PRO A 135 8.30 21.11 -8.09
C PRO A 135 9.36 20.65 -7.07
N GLY A 136 10.56 20.28 -7.55
CA GLY A 136 11.75 20.06 -6.71
C GLY A 136 12.02 18.60 -6.36
N TRP A 137 11.16 17.68 -6.79
CA TRP A 137 11.27 16.25 -6.50
C TRP A 137 12.37 15.55 -7.31
N GLN A 138 12.98 16.23 -8.28
CA GLN A 138 14.24 15.80 -8.89
C GLN A 138 15.43 15.82 -7.91
N GLY A 139 15.32 16.50 -6.77
CA GLY A 139 16.33 16.46 -5.70
C GLY A 139 16.36 15.14 -4.93
N TYR A 140 15.35 14.28 -5.11
CA TYR A 140 15.23 12.98 -4.47
C TYR A 140 15.56 11.85 -5.44
N ASN A 141 16.30 10.86 -4.97
CA ASN A 141 16.66 9.66 -5.74
C ASN A 141 15.86 8.42 -5.34
N LYS A 142 15.19 8.46 -4.17
CA LYS A 142 14.28 7.42 -3.68
C LYS A 142 13.13 8.08 -2.96
N ILE A 143 11.95 7.54 -3.17
CA ILE A 143 10.70 7.95 -2.50
C ILE A 143 10.00 6.65 -2.13
N ALA A 144 9.40 6.59 -0.95
CA ALA A 144 8.55 5.50 -0.52
C ALA A 144 7.45 6.08 0.37
N GLY A 145 6.21 5.66 0.18
CA GLY A 145 5.09 6.07 1.03
C GLY A 145 4.08 4.95 1.20
N GLY A 146 3.15 5.11 2.15
CA GLY A 146 2.11 4.12 2.44
C GLY A 146 2.05 3.70 3.91
N SER A 147 3.17 3.77 4.63
CA SER A 147 3.23 3.53 6.08
C SER A 147 2.83 4.77 6.89
N ASP A 148 2.06 4.61 7.95
CA ASP A 148 1.87 5.63 9.00
C ASP A 148 3.08 5.59 9.95
N LEU A 149 3.99 6.55 9.84
CA LEU A 149 5.26 6.56 10.57
C LEU A 149 5.19 7.39 11.86
N ASP A 150 4.13 8.17 12.06
CA ASP A 150 3.95 9.02 13.24
C ASP A 150 2.71 8.72 14.09
N GLY A 151 1.99 7.65 13.76
CA GLY A 151 0.92 7.07 14.57
C GLY A 151 -0.38 7.87 14.54
N ASP A 152 -0.59 8.72 13.53
CA ASP A 152 -1.80 9.53 13.40
C ASP A 152 -2.90 8.87 12.54
N ASN A 153 -2.70 7.61 12.15
CA ASN A 153 -3.53 6.82 11.26
C ASN A 153 -3.60 7.36 9.83
N ARG A 154 -2.55 8.02 9.35
CA ARG A 154 -2.44 8.47 7.96
C ARG A 154 -1.14 7.98 7.37
N SER A 155 -1.19 7.59 6.11
CA SER A 155 0.02 7.21 5.42
C SER A 155 0.93 8.41 5.22
N ASP A 156 2.22 8.18 5.43
CA ASP A 156 3.28 9.15 5.27
C ASP A 156 4.17 8.81 4.07
N LEU A 157 5.11 9.70 3.80
CA LEU A 157 6.13 9.54 2.77
C LEU A 157 7.53 9.80 3.36
N VAL A 158 8.51 9.06 2.88
CA VAL A 158 9.92 9.35 3.06
C VAL A 158 10.61 9.54 1.72
N ALA A 159 11.61 10.43 1.68
CA ALA A 159 12.39 10.69 0.48
C ALA A 159 13.88 10.85 0.80
N THR A 160 14.74 10.19 0.03
CA THR A 160 16.20 10.31 0.17
C THR A 160 16.74 11.28 -0.88
N ASP A 161 17.46 12.31 -0.43
CA ASP A 161 18.11 13.25 -1.34
C ASP A 161 19.43 12.71 -1.90
N SER A 162 20.01 13.44 -2.86
CA SER A 162 21.27 13.05 -3.50
C SER A 162 22.48 13.06 -2.54
N ALA A 163 22.39 13.74 -1.39
CA ALA A 163 23.40 13.71 -0.34
C ALA A 163 23.24 12.52 0.62
N GLY A 164 22.20 11.70 0.43
CA GLY A 164 21.91 10.55 1.28
C GLY A 164 21.23 10.91 2.60
N VAL A 165 20.57 12.07 2.68
CA VAL A 165 19.71 12.43 3.81
C VAL A 165 18.30 11.93 3.55
N LEU A 166 17.73 11.21 4.51
CA LEU A 166 16.33 10.85 4.52
C LEU A 166 15.50 11.96 5.17
N TRP A 167 14.41 12.28 4.49
CA TRP A 167 13.43 13.27 4.90
C TRP A 167 12.08 12.59 5.11
N PHE A 168 11.42 12.95 6.20
CA PHE A 168 10.06 12.54 6.53
C PHE A 168 9.07 13.60 6.06
N TYR A 169 7.97 13.17 5.46
CA TYR A 169 6.84 13.98 4.99
C TYR A 169 5.55 13.45 5.60
N LYS A 170 5.07 14.15 6.63
CA LYS A 170 3.81 13.83 7.28
C LYS A 170 2.62 13.94 6.32
N GLY A 171 1.80 12.90 6.19
CA GLY A 171 0.53 12.92 5.49
C GLY A 171 -0.51 13.79 6.18
N THR A 172 -1.24 14.61 5.42
CA THR A 172 -2.24 15.53 5.98
C THR A 172 -3.68 15.11 5.69
N GLY A 173 -3.89 14.05 4.90
CA GLY A 173 -5.22 13.62 4.45
C GLY A 173 -5.98 14.71 3.68
N SER A 174 -5.27 15.64 3.05
CA SER A 174 -5.87 16.79 2.37
C SER A 174 -5.17 17.04 1.03
N TYR A 175 -5.88 16.81 -0.07
CA TYR A 175 -5.38 16.98 -1.43
C TYR A 175 -4.82 18.37 -1.74
N ALA A 176 -5.27 19.42 -1.04
CA ALA A 176 -4.77 20.78 -1.21
C ALA A 176 -3.35 20.96 -0.67
N LYS A 177 -2.94 20.12 0.27
CA LYS A 177 -1.61 20.14 0.90
C LYS A 177 -1.30 18.75 1.45
N PRO A 178 -1.07 17.73 0.61
CA PRO A 178 -1.03 16.33 1.03
C PRO A 178 0.09 16.02 2.03
N PHE A 179 1.14 16.84 2.05
CA PHE A 179 2.27 16.68 2.96
C PHE A 179 2.56 17.93 3.81
N GLY A 180 3.02 17.69 5.04
CA GLY A 180 3.61 18.69 5.92
C GLY A 180 4.99 19.17 5.43
N THR A 181 5.58 20.11 6.17
CA THR A 181 6.97 20.51 5.94
C THR A 181 7.88 19.32 6.24
N ARG A 182 8.84 19.06 5.35
CA ARG A 182 9.78 17.94 5.52
C ARG A 182 10.59 18.07 6.81
N VAL A 183 10.79 16.96 7.49
CA VAL A 183 11.62 16.85 8.70
C VAL A 183 12.82 15.96 8.40
N ARG A 184 14.01 16.34 8.87
CA ARG A 184 15.22 15.53 8.67
C ARG A 184 15.18 14.31 9.59
N VAL A 185 15.24 13.10 9.02
CA VAL A 185 15.39 11.86 9.78
C VAL A 185 16.86 11.61 10.07
N GLY A 186 17.73 11.66 9.07
CA GLY A 186 19.17 11.42 9.24
C GLY A 186 19.93 11.23 7.92
N GLY A 187 21.27 11.19 7.99
CA GLY A 187 22.14 10.87 6.84
C GLY A 187 22.46 9.38 6.73
N GLY A 188 23.21 8.99 5.70
CA GLY A 188 23.67 7.60 5.50
C GLY A 188 22.78 6.75 4.58
N TRP A 189 21.70 7.32 4.05
CA TRP A 189 20.73 6.60 3.22
C TRP A 189 21.17 6.39 1.78
N GLN A 190 22.35 6.88 1.40
CA GLN A 190 23.04 6.48 0.17
C GLN A 190 23.52 5.03 0.20
N ALA A 191 23.57 4.38 1.38
CA ALA A 191 23.84 2.95 1.51
C ALA A 191 22.75 2.06 0.88
N TYR A 192 21.58 2.63 0.59
CA TYR A 192 20.40 1.93 0.09
C TYR A 192 20.10 2.26 -1.36
N ASN A 193 19.83 1.22 -2.15
CA ASN A 193 19.41 1.35 -3.55
C ASN A 193 17.90 1.20 -3.73
N HIS A 194 17.17 0.73 -2.72
CA HIS A 194 15.71 0.62 -2.75
C HIS A 194 15.12 0.87 -1.37
N LEU A 195 14.01 1.61 -1.31
CA LEU A 195 13.20 1.82 -0.11
C LEU A 195 11.75 1.45 -0.42
N THR A 196 11.08 0.80 0.50
CA THR A 196 9.67 0.41 0.34
C THR A 196 8.96 0.57 1.68
N ALA A 197 7.89 1.36 1.69
CA ALA A 197 6.98 1.39 2.83
C ALA A 197 6.11 0.14 2.77
N VAL A 198 5.96 -0.55 3.89
CA VAL A 198 5.34 -1.88 3.93
C VAL A 198 4.15 -1.93 4.89
N GLY A 199 3.68 -0.78 5.38
CA GLY A 199 2.77 -0.74 6.51
C GLY A 199 3.41 -1.31 7.78
N ASN A 200 2.60 -1.73 8.74
CA ASN A 200 3.07 -2.23 10.04
C ASN A 200 3.25 -3.76 10.01
N ILE A 201 4.38 -4.23 9.50
CA ILE A 201 4.71 -5.67 9.42
C ILE A 201 5.28 -6.23 10.72
N ALA A 202 5.81 -5.36 11.59
CA ALA A 202 6.36 -5.74 12.89
C ALA A 202 5.33 -5.72 14.03
N GLY A 203 4.11 -5.24 13.77
CA GLY A 203 3.07 -5.10 14.78
C GLY A 203 3.39 -4.08 15.88
N THR A 204 4.18 -3.04 15.57
CA THR A 204 4.53 -1.97 16.53
C THR A 204 3.50 -0.84 16.52
N ALA A 205 3.75 0.26 17.23
CA ALA A 205 2.82 1.39 17.29
C ALA A 205 2.73 2.21 16.00
N ALA A 206 3.65 1.99 15.05
CA ALA A 206 3.73 2.70 13.79
C ALA A 206 4.11 1.74 12.66
N GLY A 207 3.91 2.17 11.43
CA GLY A 207 4.31 1.51 10.21
C GLY A 207 5.82 1.45 10.03
N ASP A 208 6.24 0.51 9.20
CA ASP A 208 7.63 0.15 8.99
C ASP A 208 8.10 0.51 7.58
N LEU A 209 9.41 0.46 7.39
CA LEU A 209 10.08 0.60 6.11
C LEU A 209 11.02 -0.60 5.92
N VAL A 210 11.09 -1.15 4.71
CA VAL A 210 12.20 -2.03 4.33
C VAL A 210 13.15 -1.29 3.40
N ALA A 211 14.44 -1.53 3.60
CA ALA A 211 15.50 -0.90 2.81
C ALA A 211 16.47 -1.97 2.31
N ARG A 212 16.69 -2.00 0.99
CA ARG A 212 17.67 -2.88 0.37
C ARG A 212 18.98 -2.12 0.15
N ASP A 213 20.06 -2.65 0.70
CA ASP A 213 21.38 -2.08 0.48
C ASP A 213 21.97 -2.50 -0.87
N THR A 214 23.06 -1.84 -1.28
CA THR A 214 23.72 -2.10 -2.57
C THR A 214 24.32 -3.50 -2.69
N SER A 215 24.43 -4.26 -1.59
CA SER A 215 24.85 -5.66 -1.59
C SER A 215 23.69 -6.65 -1.67
N GLY A 216 22.45 -6.16 -1.74
CA GLY A 216 21.25 -6.98 -1.79
C GLY A 216 20.83 -7.54 -0.42
N VAL A 217 21.31 -6.98 0.69
CA VAL A 217 20.81 -7.28 2.03
C VAL A 217 19.57 -6.42 2.29
N LEU A 218 18.53 -7.05 2.83
CA LEU A 218 17.29 -6.38 3.20
C LEU A 218 17.29 -6.10 4.71
N TRP A 219 16.93 -4.87 5.04
CA TRP A 219 16.87 -4.35 6.40
C TRP A 219 15.47 -3.89 6.73
N LEU A 220 14.97 -4.26 7.91
CA LEU A 220 13.75 -3.73 8.49
C LEU A 220 14.08 -2.50 9.33
N TYR A 221 13.33 -1.43 9.10
CA TYR A 221 13.32 -0.21 9.90
C TYR A 221 11.95 -0.05 10.54
N GLN A 222 11.89 -0.31 11.85
CA GLN A 222 10.65 -0.20 12.59
C GLN A 222 10.34 1.26 12.89
N GLY A 223 9.12 1.70 12.60
CA GLY A 223 8.68 3.07 12.90
C GLY A 223 8.74 3.36 14.40
N ASN A 224 9.12 4.58 14.76
CA ASN A 224 9.16 5.01 16.18
C ASN A 224 7.92 5.81 16.62
N GLY A 225 6.93 6.01 15.74
CA GLY A 225 5.73 6.80 16.02
C GLY A 225 5.96 8.32 16.04
N HIS A 226 7.11 8.78 15.55
CA HIS A 226 7.47 10.20 15.49
C HIS A 226 8.09 10.59 14.14
N GLY A 227 7.78 9.83 13.07
CA GLY A 227 8.32 10.05 11.72
C GLY A 227 9.77 9.59 11.53
N GLY A 228 10.31 8.83 12.50
CA GLY A 228 11.64 8.23 12.44
C GLY A 228 11.61 6.72 12.63
N PHE A 229 12.79 6.12 12.77
CA PHE A 229 12.93 4.67 12.88
C PHE A 229 13.82 4.27 14.05
N SER A 230 13.54 3.09 14.60
CA SER A 230 14.42 2.39 15.54
C SER A 230 15.67 1.84 14.82
N THR A 231 16.58 1.24 15.59
CA THR A 231 17.74 0.53 15.03
C THR A 231 17.29 -0.53 14.02
N ARG A 232 17.88 -0.49 12.83
CA ARG A 232 17.56 -1.44 11.76
C ARG A 232 17.88 -2.89 12.15
N VAL A 233 17.10 -3.83 11.65
CA VAL A 233 17.30 -5.27 11.80
C VAL A 233 17.58 -5.89 10.43
N LYS A 234 18.59 -6.76 10.33
CA LYS A 234 18.84 -7.52 9.10
C LYS A 234 17.78 -8.62 8.98
N ILE A 235 17.06 -8.65 7.87
CA ILE A 235 15.95 -9.60 7.65
C ILE A 235 16.15 -10.52 6.44
N GLY A 236 17.23 -10.34 5.67
CA GLY A 236 17.57 -11.28 4.60
C GLY A 236 18.73 -10.82 3.74
N ALA A 237 19.17 -11.70 2.83
CA ALA A 237 20.17 -11.43 1.80
C ALA A 237 19.70 -12.00 0.45
N GLY A 238 20.34 -11.60 -0.65
CA GLY A 238 19.98 -12.05 -2.00
C GLY A 238 18.83 -11.27 -2.64
N TRP A 239 18.32 -10.23 -1.97
CA TRP A 239 17.24 -9.38 -2.49
C TRP A 239 17.67 -8.48 -3.66
N GLY A 240 18.98 -8.47 -3.99
CA GLY A 240 19.49 -7.88 -5.24
C GLY A 240 19.06 -8.61 -6.50
N ALA A 241 18.46 -9.82 -6.38
CA ALA A 241 17.83 -10.51 -7.49
C ALA A 241 16.60 -9.77 -8.03
N TYR A 242 15.87 -9.07 -7.16
CA TYR A 242 14.66 -8.34 -7.56
C TYR A 242 15.00 -6.96 -8.10
N SER A 243 14.25 -6.47 -9.07
CA SER A 243 14.38 -5.09 -9.54
C SER A 243 13.62 -4.12 -8.62
N GLN A 244 12.44 -4.54 -8.15
CA GLN A 244 11.49 -3.74 -7.39
C GLN A 244 10.96 -4.51 -6.19
N LEU A 245 10.67 -3.78 -5.13
CA LEU A 245 9.98 -4.25 -3.93
C LEU A 245 8.81 -3.29 -3.68
N ILE A 246 7.63 -3.85 -3.47
CA ILE A 246 6.36 -3.14 -3.36
C ILE A 246 5.70 -3.59 -2.05
N GLY A 247 5.34 -2.64 -1.18
CA GLY A 247 4.43 -2.93 -0.08
C GLY A 247 3.05 -3.09 -0.68
N ALA A 248 2.41 -4.23 -0.50
CA ALA A 248 1.22 -4.60 -1.27
C ALA A 248 -0.08 -4.48 -0.46
N GLY A 249 -0.02 -3.96 0.76
CA GLY A 249 -1.16 -4.12 1.68
C GLY A 249 -1.39 -5.59 2.01
N ASP A 250 -2.58 -5.93 2.50
CA ASP A 250 -2.89 -7.29 2.97
C ASP A 250 -3.37 -8.15 1.79
N VAL A 251 -2.48 -8.97 1.24
CA VAL A 251 -2.72 -9.75 0.01
C VAL A 251 -3.46 -11.05 0.33
N ASP A 252 -3.27 -11.62 1.52
CA ASP A 252 -3.90 -12.87 1.95
C ASP A 252 -5.00 -12.72 3.01
N ASN A 253 -5.38 -11.48 3.32
CA ASN A 253 -6.46 -11.08 4.21
C ASN A 253 -6.26 -11.64 5.64
N ASP A 254 -5.02 -11.63 6.11
CA ASP A 254 -4.62 -12.08 7.46
C ASP A 254 -4.53 -10.94 8.49
N GLY A 255 -4.79 -9.71 8.06
CA GLY A 255 -4.75 -8.47 8.84
C GLY A 255 -3.37 -7.83 8.90
N ARG A 256 -2.36 -8.35 8.20
CA ARG A 256 -1.02 -7.75 8.10
C ARG A 256 -0.70 -7.37 6.66
N PRO A 257 0.01 -6.26 6.46
CA PRO A 257 0.47 -5.90 5.13
C PRO A 257 1.63 -6.80 4.67
N ASP A 258 1.70 -7.03 3.38
CA ASP A 258 2.58 -7.98 2.71
C ASP A 258 3.54 -7.27 1.74
N LEU A 259 4.47 -8.04 1.18
CA LEU A 259 5.45 -7.56 0.22
C LEU A 259 5.39 -8.35 -1.09
N ILE A 260 5.43 -7.62 -2.21
CA ILE A 260 5.67 -8.18 -3.54
C ILE A 260 7.09 -7.81 -3.97
N ALA A 261 7.82 -8.80 -4.48
CA ALA A 261 9.13 -8.60 -5.10
C ALA A 261 9.05 -8.91 -6.60
N TYR A 262 9.40 -7.93 -7.43
CA TYR A 262 9.28 -7.99 -8.88
C TYR A 262 10.65 -7.91 -9.56
N GLY A 263 10.84 -8.66 -10.63
CA GLY A 263 12.09 -8.71 -11.40
C GLY A 263 13.02 -9.88 -11.01
N THR A 264 14.04 -10.09 -11.81
CA THR A 264 14.65 -11.40 -12.10
C THR A 264 15.28 -12.19 -10.94
N SER A 265 14.52 -13.17 -10.44
CA SER A 265 15.04 -14.55 -10.36
C SER A 265 13.92 -15.59 -10.53
N GLY A 266 13.94 -16.31 -11.65
CA GLY A 266 13.20 -17.57 -11.86
C GLY A 266 12.00 -17.50 -12.80
N GLU A 267 11.28 -18.63 -12.86
CA GLU A 267 10.09 -18.89 -13.71
C GLU A 267 8.92 -17.91 -13.48
N TYR A 268 8.94 -17.14 -12.39
CA TYR A 268 7.88 -16.24 -11.96
C TYR A 268 8.34 -14.77 -12.09
N GLY A 269 7.51 -13.93 -12.72
CA GLY A 269 7.79 -12.48 -12.88
C GLY A 269 7.72 -11.71 -11.56
N ALA A 270 6.97 -12.21 -10.57
CA ALA A 270 6.93 -11.71 -9.21
C ALA A 270 6.94 -12.83 -8.15
N HIS A 271 7.27 -12.45 -6.93
CA HIS A 271 7.18 -13.28 -5.72
C HIS A 271 6.35 -12.53 -4.67
N VAL A 272 5.50 -13.26 -3.94
CA VAL A 272 4.68 -12.69 -2.86
C VAL A 272 5.18 -13.22 -1.52
N TYR A 273 5.24 -12.33 -0.52
CA TYR A 273 5.74 -12.60 0.81
C TYR A 273 4.71 -12.14 1.84
N SER A 274 4.07 -13.09 2.53
CA SER A 274 3.16 -12.77 3.62
C SER A 274 3.93 -12.33 4.85
N SER A 275 3.41 -11.33 5.56
CA SER A 275 4.00 -10.88 6.81
C SER A 275 3.71 -11.84 7.98
N THR A 276 4.73 -12.12 8.77
CA THR A 276 4.64 -13.03 9.93
C THR A 276 4.41 -12.30 11.25
N GLY A 277 4.53 -10.97 11.28
CA GLY A 277 4.59 -10.19 12.52
C GLY A 277 5.94 -10.27 13.25
N ASN A 278 6.93 -10.98 12.73
CA ASN A 278 8.23 -11.19 13.37
C ASN A 278 9.29 -10.19 12.86
N THR A 279 10.03 -9.55 13.75
CA THR A 279 11.01 -8.51 13.38
C THR A 279 12.31 -9.02 12.76
N THR A 280 12.67 -10.29 12.96
CA THR A 280 13.91 -10.89 12.43
C THR A 280 13.65 -11.84 11.27
N ALA A 281 12.42 -12.34 11.14
CA ALA A 281 11.95 -13.16 10.02
C ALA A 281 10.55 -12.72 9.58
N PRO A 282 10.38 -11.47 9.08
CA PRO A 282 9.08 -10.87 8.83
C PRO A 282 8.31 -11.48 7.67
N PHE A 283 8.92 -12.30 6.83
CA PHE A 283 8.33 -12.71 5.56
C PHE A 283 8.33 -14.22 5.38
N THR A 284 7.19 -14.76 4.95
CA THR A 284 7.06 -16.13 4.43
C THR A 284 6.70 -16.08 2.96
N ARG A 285 7.50 -16.74 2.11
CA ARG A 285 7.25 -16.78 0.67
C ARG A 285 5.99 -17.60 0.35
N ARG A 286 5.15 -17.08 -0.53
CA ARG A 286 3.93 -17.72 -1.01
C ARG A 286 4.09 -18.25 -2.42
N THR A 287 3.29 -19.24 -2.77
CA THR A 287 3.19 -19.73 -4.15
C THR A 287 2.37 -18.72 -4.95
N THR A 288 2.90 -18.30 -6.10
CA THR A 288 2.23 -17.34 -6.99
C THR A 288 2.54 -17.65 -8.44
N ASP A 289 1.63 -17.31 -9.36
CA ASP A 289 1.88 -17.23 -10.80
C ASP A 289 1.81 -15.78 -11.31
N LEU A 290 1.84 -14.81 -10.38
CA LEU A 290 1.83 -13.39 -10.68
C LEU A 290 2.98 -13.08 -11.64
N TYR A 291 2.60 -12.57 -12.81
CA TYR A 291 3.49 -12.21 -13.91
C TYR A 291 4.35 -13.36 -14.47
N LYS A 292 4.02 -14.63 -14.19
CA LYS A 292 4.74 -15.82 -14.69
C LYS A 292 4.96 -15.84 -16.21
N TYR A 293 3.99 -15.31 -16.97
CA TYR A 293 4.05 -15.27 -18.44
C TYR A 293 4.09 -13.86 -19.02
N GLN A 294 4.30 -12.86 -18.16
CA GLN A 294 4.30 -11.46 -18.57
C GLN A 294 5.71 -10.99 -18.94
N GLY A 295 6.78 -11.75 -18.65
CA GLY A 295 8.15 -11.40 -19.03
C GLY A 295 8.50 -9.96 -18.64
N ASP A 296 9.03 -9.19 -19.60
CA ASP A 296 9.33 -7.75 -19.45
C ASP A 296 8.19 -6.84 -19.94
N ASN A 297 6.95 -7.34 -20.04
CA ASN A 297 5.79 -6.55 -20.49
C ASN A 297 5.58 -5.31 -19.61
N TYR A 298 5.99 -5.36 -18.34
CA TYR A 298 5.93 -4.23 -17.43
C TYR A 298 7.31 -3.64 -17.15
N SER A 299 7.43 -2.34 -17.42
CA SER A 299 8.59 -1.51 -17.10
C SER A 299 8.67 -1.17 -15.60
N SER A 300 7.55 -1.20 -14.87
CA SER A 300 7.52 -1.02 -13.42
C SER A 300 6.22 -1.51 -12.78
N VAL A 301 6.29 -1.86 -11.50
CA VAL A 301 5.17 -2.27 -10.64
C VAL A 301 5.16 -1.42 -9.36
N ALA A 302 3.98 -1.04 -8.87
CA ALA A 302 3.75 -0.18 -7.70
C ALA A 302 2.47 -0.54 -6.94
#